data_AF-A0A6N9R755-F1
#
_entry.id   AF-A0A6N9R755-F1
#
_cell.length_a   1.000
_cell.length_b   1.000
_cell.length_c   1.000
_cell.angle_alpha   90.00
_cell.angle_beta   90.00
_cell.angle_gamma   90.00
#
_symmetry.space_group_name_H-M   'P 1'
#
loop_
_entity.id
_entity.type
_entity.pdbx_description
1 polymer ?
#
loop_
_entity_poly.entity_id
_entity_poly.type
_entity_poly.pdbx_seq_one_letter_code
_entity_poly.pdbx_strand_id
1 'polypeptide(L)'
;TYDPGEGAIAFGIATAPDGTIWYSGDTGLVPALTKIGQIRTEGVAPDAPVPPTTRTAVYITVRKSDGTVFFTLPVDDKYGMVLPAVATAADATVVKYYWATRDHYFITADPTEIAVLDASPPGGWVRTGQTFKAWRAANEPLPNASPVCRFYGRPEAGLDSHFYSASPHECQLVIDRFPTAWLFESRNVFEVVLPDPDVGACPLGTANVYRLFDNRVDVNHRYTTLLSIRATMIAAGWIPEGYGALGVAMCAPVN
;
A
#
# COMPACT_ATOMS: atom_id res chain seq x y z
N THR A 1 -12.50 -33.23 -6.97
CA THR A 1 -11.14 -32.83 -6.52
C THR A 1 -10.65 -31.77 -7.49
N TYR A 2 -10.04 -30.69 -6.99
CA TYR A 2 -9.44 -29.68 -7.86
C TYR A 2 -7.94 -29.93 -7.92
N ASP A 3 -7.38 -29.94 -9.13
CA ASP A 3 -5.97 -30.21 -9.37
C ASP A 3 -5.19 -28.88 -9.43
N PRO A 4 -4.20 -28.62 -8.54
CA PRO A 4 -3.35 -27.43 -8.61
C PRO A 4 -2.41 -27.39 -9.85
N GLY A 5 -2.47 -28.44 -10.69
CA GLY A 5 -1.81 -28.60 -11.98
C GLY A 5 -1.29 -30.03 -12.11
N GLU A 6 -1.30 -30.60 -13.32
CA GLU A 6 -0.86 -31.99 -13.55
C GLU A 6 0.54 -32.24 -12.93
N GLY A 7 0.61 -33.16 -11.98
CA GLY A 7 1.84 -33.51 -11.25
C GLY A 7 2.12 -32.71 -9.99
N ALA A 8 1.34 -31.68 -9.66
CA ALA A 8 1.55 -30.88 -8.46
C ALA A 8 1.17 -31.61 -7.17
N ILE A 9 1.97 -31.42 -6.11
CA ILE A 9 1.72 -31.99 -4.78
C ILE A 9 1.24 -30.86 -3.86
N ALA A 10 0.15 -31.07 -3.13
CA ALA A 10 -0.31 -30.15 -2.08
C ALA A 10 0.15 -30.64 -0.69
N PHE A 11 0.78 -29.76 0.10
CA PHE A 11 1.33 -30.08 1.42
C PHE A 11 0.49 -29.56 2.58
N GLY A 12 0.22 -28.25 2.57
CA GLY A 12 -0.41 -27.55 3.70
C GLY A 12 -1.55 -26.64 3.25
N ILE A 13 -2.49 -26.42 4.17
CA ILE A 13 -3.64 -25.54 3.98
C ILE A 13 -3.76 -24.61 5.19
N ALA A 14 -4.16 -23.36 4.98
CA ALA A 14 -4.45 -22.43 6.06
C ALA A 14 -5.60 -21.50 5.68
N THR A 15 -6.42 -21.12 6.66
CA THR A 15 -7.53 -20.20 6.46
C THR A 15 -7.16 -18.80 6.93
N ALA A 16 -7.34 -17.82 6.05
CA ALA A 16 -7.20 -16.42 6.38
C ALA A 16 -8.42 -15.90 7.16
N PRO A 17 -8.30 -14.78 7.89
CA PRO A 17 -9.40 -14.21 8.68
C PRO A 17 -10.66 -13.87 7.87
N ASP A 18 -10.49 -13.56 6.58
CA ASP A 18 -11.55 -13.26 5.62
C ASP A 18 -12.24 -14.52 5.07
N GLY A 19 -11.84 -15.71 5.54
CA GLY A 19 -12.36 -16.99 5.06
C GLY A 19 -11.66 -17.53 3.82
N THR A 20 -10.70 -16.78 3.23
CA THR A 20 -9.90 -17.25 2.09
C THR A 20 -9.06 -18.45 2.51
N ILE A 21 -9.12 -19.52 1.72
CA ILE A 21 -8.34 -20.72 1.97
C ILE A 21 -7.06 -20.66 1.13
N TRP A 22 -5.91 -20.84 1.77
CA TRP A 22 -4.59 -20.88 1.15
C TRP A 22 -4.06 -22.30 1.13
N TYR A 23 -3.30 -22.64 0.09
CA TYR A 23 -2.57 -23.89 0.00
C TYR A 23 -1.09 -23.64 -0.28
N SER A 24 -0.28 -24.61 0.10
CA SER A 24 1.12 -24.74 -0.31
C SER A 24 1.31 -26.06 -1.04
N GLY A 25 2.19 -26.03 -2.03
CA GLY A 25 2.50 -27.20 -2.84
C GLY A 25 3.81 -27.06 -3.59
N ASP A 26 4.10 -28.08 -4.39
CA ASP A 26 5.12 -28.01 -5.43
C ASP A 26 4.54 -28.39 -6.79
N THR A 27 5.27 -28.10 -7.87
CA THR A 27 4.90 -28.47 -9.23
C THR A 27 5.13 -29.95 -9.56
N GLY A 28 5.65 -30.77 -8.63
CA GLY A 28 6.12 -32.14 -8.88
C GLY A 28 7.25 -32.31 -9.91
N LEU A 29 7.70 -31.21 -10.52
CA LEU A 29 8.85 -31.16 -11.43
C LEU A 29 10.16 -31.17 -10.65
N VAL A 30 11.25 -31.65 -11.24
CA VAL A 30 12.61 -31.54 -10.66
C VAL A 30 13.35 -30.43 -11.42
N PRO A 31 13.77 -29.33 -10.76
CA PRO A 31 13.65 -29.05 -9.32
C PRO A 31 12.22 -28.64 -8.92
N ALA A 32 11.80 -29.04 -7.71
CA ALA A 32 10.49 -28.72 -7.16
C ALA A 32 10.37 -27.21 -6.94
N LEU A 33 9.47 -26.57 -7.69
CA LEU A 33 9.16 -25.15 -7.53
C LEU A 33 7.96 -25.01 -6.58
N THR A 34 8.13 -24.17 -5.57
CA THR A 34 7.07 -23.87 -4.60
C THR A 34 5.90 -23.15 -5.24
N LYS A 35 4.69 -23.65 -4.95
CA LYS A 35 3.42 -22.95 -5.18
C LYS A 35 2.79 -22.57 -3.86
N ILE A 36 2.44 -21.29 -3.72
CA ILE A 36 1.50 -20.81 -2.70
C ILE A 36 0.32 -20.21 -3.46
N GLY A 37 -0.91 -20.63 -3.16
CA GLY A 37 -2.08 -20.14 -3.90
C GLY A 37 -3.36 -20.17 -3.08
N GLN A 38 -4.42 -19.59 -3.63
CA GLN A 38 -5.76 -19.57 -3.00
C GLN A 38 -6.63 -20.69 -3.56
N ILE A 39 -7.38 -21.36 -2.69
CA ILE A 39 -8.44 -22.30 -3.04
C ILE A 39 -9.77 -21.55 -3.08
N ARG A 40 -10.49 -21.64 -4.21
CA ARG A 40 -11.86 -21.13 -4.36
C ARG A 40 -12.81 -22.26 -4.75
N THR A 41 -14.09 -22.09 -4.49
CA THR A 41 -15.15 -23.04 -4.88
C THR A 41 -15.32 -23.15 -6.39
N GLU A 42 -14.94 -22.10 -7.13
CA GLU A 42 -14.92 -22.05 -8.59
C GLU A 42 -13.61 -22.61 -9.19
N GLY A 43 -12.61 -22.87 -8.35
CA GLY A 43 -11.31 -23.45 -8.71
C GLY A 43 -10.10 -22.87 -7.97
N VAL A 44 -8.88 -23.22 -8.40
CA VAL A 44 -7.64 -22.62 -7.85
C VAL A 44 -7.44 -21.26 -8.51
N ALA A 45 -7.27 -20.23 -7.69
CA ALA A 45 -6.94 -18.89 -8.17
C ALA A 45 -5.50 -18.85 -8.71
N PRO A 46 -5.07 -17.78 -9.42
CA PRO A 46 -3.66 -17.60 -9.77
C PRO A 46 -2.78 -17.75 -8.52
N ASP A 47 -1.70 -18.53 -8.67
CA ASP A 47 -0.73 -18.72 -7.60
C ASP A 47 -0.11 -17.37 -7.20
N ALA A 48 0.07 -17.13 -5.90
CA ALA A 48 0.81 -15.99 -5.42
C ALA A 48 2.26 -16.10 -5.91
N PRO A 49 2.86 -15.03 -6.47
CA PRO A 49 4.23 -15.09 -6.94
C PRO A 49 5.16 -15.41 -5.77
N VAL A 50 5.88 -16.51 -5.87
CA VAL A 50 6.93 -16.93 -4.92
C VAL A 50 8.28 -16.64 -5.58
N PRO A 51 9.32 -16.18 -4.85
CA PRO A 51 10.63 -15.93 -5.46
C PRO A 51 11.12 -17.16 -6.27
N PRO A 52 11.67 -16.98 -7.49
CA PRO A 52 11.98 -18.09 -8.41
C PRO A 52 12.95 -19.14 -7.87
N THR A 53 13.72 -18.80 -6.82
CA THR A 53 14.70 -19.67 -6.18
C THR A 53 14.13 -20.47 -5.00
N THR A 54 12.83 -20.35 -4.72
CA THR A 54 12.19 -20.98 -3.56
C THR A 54 11.92 -22.45 -3.84
N ARG A 55 12.60 -23.35 -3.13
CA ARG A 55 12.30 -24.79 -3.19
C ARG A 55 11.20 -25.14 -2.19
N THR A 56 10.60 -26.32 -2.33
CA THR A 56 9.40 -26.83 -1.63
C THR A 56 9.01 -26.12 -0.32
N ALA A 57 7.91 -25.37 -0.33
CA ALA A 57 7.22 -24.94 0.90
C ALA A 57 6.31 -26.05 1.41
N VAL A 58 6.40 -26.34 2.70
CA VAL A 58 5.71 -27.50 3.30
C VAL A 58 4.60 -27.08 4.28
N TYR A 59 4.88 -26.10 5.14
CA TYR A 59 3.92 -25.66 6.16
C TYR A 59 3.57 -24.20 5.95
N ILE A 60 2.29 -23.87 6.09
CA ILE A 60 1.79 -22.49 5.99
C ILE A 60 0.94 -22.10 7.19
N THR A 61 0.93 -20.81 7.50
CA THR A 61 -0.01 -20.18 8.43
C THR A 61 -0.38 -18.80 7.96
N VAL A 62 -1.52 -18.28 8.41
CA VAL A 62 -1.98 -16.94 8.06
C VAL A 62 -1.99 -16.06 9.31
N ARG A 63 -1.30 -14.93 9.25
CA ARG A 63 -1.33 -13.94 10.31
C ARG A 63 -2.68 -13.23 10.34
N LYS A 64 -3.33 -13.28 11.51
CA LYS A 64 -4.70 -12.79 11.66
C LYS A 64 -4.88 -11.28 11.48
N SER A 65 -3.82 -10.49 11.69
CA SER A 65 -3.91 -9.03 11.61
C SER A 65 -4.03 -8.49 10.20
N ASP A 66 -3.46 -9.19 9.20
CA ASP A 66 -3.27 -8.65 7.85
C ASP A 66 -3.22 -9.72 6.75
N GLY A 67 -3.69 -10.92 7.05
CA GLY A 67 -3.79 -12.00 6.06
C GLY A 67 -2.45 -12.51 5.53
N THR A 68 -1.30 -12.04 6.03
CA THR A 68 0.02 -12.47 5.53
C THR A 68 0.16 -13.97 5.66
N VAL A 69 0.48 -14.66 4.56
CA VAL A 69 0.74 -16.09 4.54
C VAL A 69 2.22 -16.31 4.79
N PHE A 70 2.55 -16.91 5.93
CA PHE A 70 3.90 -17.34 6.26
C PHE A 70 4.08 -18.80 5.85
N PHE A 71 5.28 -19.14 5.39
CA PHE A 71 5.61 -20.50 4.98
C PHE A 71 7.04 -20.90 5.35
N THR A 72 7.27 -22.20 5.54
CA THR A 72 8.61 -22.76 5.82
C THR A 72 9.15 -23.55 4.62
N LEU A 73 10.47 -23.45 4.43
CA LEU A 73 11.24 -24.02 3.33
C LEU A 73 12.28 -25.00 3.89
N PRO A 74 11.87 -26.22 4.28
CA PRO A 74 12.76 -27.15 4.99
C PRO A 74 13.97 -27.60 4.18
N VAL A 75 13.92 -27.53 2.84
CA VAL A 75 15.05 -27.91 1.96
C VAL A 75 16.13 -26.81 1.90
N ASP A 76 15.75 -25.57 2.20
CA ASP A 76 16.62 -24.40 2.11
C ASP A 76 17.01 -23.83 3.48
N ASP A 77 16.56 -24.46 4.58
CA ASP A 77 16.69 -23.97 5.96
C ASP A 77 16.19 -22.51 6.13
N LYS A 78 15.06 -22.20 5.49
CA LYS A 78 14.51 -20.84 5.42
C LYS A 78 13.02 -20.80 5.72
N TYR A 79 12.51 -19.59 5.90
CA TYR A 79 11.09 -19.27 5.89
C TYR A 79 10.84 -18.09 4.94
N GLY A 80 9.60 -17.92 4.51
CA GLY A 80 9.18 -16.81 3.67
C GLY A 80 7.77 -16.36 4.01
N MET A 81 7.36 -15.28 3.35
CA MET A 81 6.00 -14.79 3.45
C MET A 81 5.51 -14.32 2.08
N VAL A 82 4.23 -14.52 1.82
CA VAL A 82 3.51 -13.84 0.74
C VAL A 82 2.33 -13.12 1.37
N LEU A 83 2.18 -11.86 1.01
CA LEU A 83 0.93 -11.17 1.30
C LEU A 83 -0.13 -11.72 0.34
N PRO A 84 -1.39 -11.86 0.78
CA PRO A 84 -2.48 -12.06 -0.15
C PRO A 84 -2.34 -11.03 -1.24
N ALA A 85 -2.20 -11.47 -2.50
CA ALA A 85 -2.50 -10.57 -3.59
C ALA A 85 -3.90 -10.03 -3.28
N VAL A 86 -4.03 -8.71 -3.14
CA VAL A 86 -5.35 -8.10 -3.07
C VAL A 86 -6.00 -8.47 -4.39
N ALA A 87 -6.87 -9.48 -4.35
CA ALA A 87 -7.42 -10.12 -5.55
C ALA A 87 -8.38 -9.18 -6.29
N THR A 88 -8.66 -8.01 -5.71
CA THR A 88 -9.49 -6.96 -6.27
C THR A 88 -8.62 -5.97 -7.03
N ALA A 89 -8.90 -5.83 -8.33
CA ALA A 89 -8.28 -4.80 -9.17
C ALA A 89 -8.52 -3.40 -8.58
N ALA A 90 -7.52 -2.53 -8.67
CA ALA A 90 -7.64 -1.15 -8.24
C ALA A 90 -8.67 -0.41 -9.09
N ASP A 91 -9.65 0.20 -8.44
CA ASP A 91 -10.75 0.88 -9.10
C ASP A 91 -10.65 2.42 -9.02
N ALA A 92 -9.63 2.95 -8.35
CA ALA A 92 -9.33 4.38 -8.25
C ALA A 92 -7.94 4.74 -8.79
N THR A 93 -7.76 6.01 -9.16
CA THR A 93 -6.45 6.57 -9.52
C THR A 93 -6.25 7.85 -8.72
N VAL A 94 -5.24 7.85 -7.87
CA VAL A 94 -4.83 9.03 -7.11
C VAL A 94 -4.05 9.95 -8.05
N VAL A 95 -4.56 11.17 -8.23
CA VAL A 95 -3.96 12.23 -9.05
C VAL A 95 -3.20 13.20 -8.17
N LYS A 96 -2.03 13.65 -8.65
CA LYS A 96 -1.17 14.58 -7.91
C LYS A 96 -1.14 15.94 -8.57
N TYR A 97 -1.37 16.97 -7.76
CA TYR A 97 -1.39 18.37 -8.15
C TYR A 97 -0.25 19.14 -7.49
N TYR A 98 0.13 20.24 -8.13
CA TYR A 98 1.10 21.19 -7.63
C TYR A 98 0.58 22.63 -7.81
N TRP A 99 0.77 23.46 -6.79
CA TRP A 99 0.46 24.88 -6.84
C TRP A 99 1.74 25.69 -6.66
N ALA A 100 2.24 26.25 -7.77
CA ALA A 100 3.55 26.92 -7.82
C ALA A 100 3.69 28.11 -6.87
N THR A 101 2.64 28.92 -6.70
CA THR A 101 2.69 30.11 -5.83
C THR A 101 2.92 29.78 -4.37
N ARG A 102 2.43 28.62 -3.91
CA ARG A 102 2.61 28.14 -2.53
C ARG A 102 3.76 27.14 -2.40
N ASP A 103 4.22 26.60 -3.52
CA ASP A 103 5.09 25.43 -3.57
C ASP A 103 4.49 24.24 -2.80
N HIS A 104 3.20 23.97 -3.03
CA HIS A 104 2.45 22.93 -2.34
C HIS A 104 2.01 21.82 -3.28
N TYR A 105 2.04 20.58 -2.78
CA TYR A 105 1.50 19.40 -3.43
C TYR A 105 0.20 18.96 -2.78
N PHE A 106 -0.67 18.37 -3.59
CA PHE A 106 -1.95 17.80 -3.16
C PHE A 106 -2.22 16.48 -3.90
N ILE A 107 -2.87 15.53 -3.23
CA ILE A 107 -3.27 14.25 -3.82
C ILE A 107 -4.75 13.96 -3.57
N THR A 108 -5.42 13.36 -4.56
CA THR A 108 -6.80 12.90 -4.38
C THR A 108 -7.19 11.78 -5.33
N ALA A 109 -8.08 10.91 -4.87
CA ALA A 109 -8.75 9.89 -5.69
C ALA A 109 -10.21 10.26 -5.99
N ASP A 110 -10.76 11.32 -5.37
CA ASP A 110 -12.16 11.71 -5.49
C ASP A 110 -12.40 12.38 -6.85
N PRO A 111 -13.25 11.80 -7.72
CA PRO A 111 -13.55 12.37 -9.03
C PRO A 111 -14.09 13.80 -8.99
N THR A 112 -14.84 14.16 -7.95
CA THR A 112 -15.41 15.50 -7.77
C THR A 112 -14.31 16.50 -7.41
N GLU A 113 -13.41 16.14 -6.49
CA GLU A 113 -12.28 16.99 -6.11
C GLU A 113 -11.31 17.15 -7.27
N ILE A 114 -11.05 16.08 -8.03
CA ILE A 114 -10.28 16.11 -9.27
C ILE A 114 -10.89 17.12 -10.27
N ALA A 115 -12.21 17.08 -10.48
CA ALA A 115 -12.88 17.99 -11.41
C ALA A 115 -12.75 19.46 -10.97
N VAL A 116 -12.83 19.73 -9.66
CA VAL A 116 -12.63 21.08 -9.10
C VAL A 116 -11.18 21.55 -9.30
N LEU A 117 -10.20 20.70 -9.01
CA LEU A 117 -8.78 21.04 -9.16
C LEU A 117 -8.39 21.25 -10.63
N ASP A 118 -8.94 20.45 -11.54
CA ASP A 118 -8.72 20.62 -12.99
C ASP A 118 -9.33 21.92 -13.53
N ALA A 119 -10.39 22.42 -12.90
CA ALA A 119 -11.00 23.70 -13.23
C ALA A 119 -10.33 24.91 -12.54
N SER A 120 -9.17 24.71 -11.89
CA SER A 120 -8.47 25.80 -11.20
C SER A 120 -8.15 26.96 -12.16
N PRO A 121 -8.31 28.22 -11.71
CA PRO A 121 -7.92 29.38 -12.50
C PRO A 121 -6.40 29.39 -12.76
N PRO A 122 -5.93 30.19 -13.74
CA PRO A 122 -4.51 30.36 -13.99
C PRO A 122 -3.74 30.73 -12.71
N GLY A 123 -2.66 30.00 -12.44
CA GLY A 123 -1.87 30.17 -11.22
C GLY A 123 -2.38 29.38 -10.02
N GLY A 124 -3.44 28.56 -10.16
CA GLY A 124 -3.90 27.60 -9.16
C GLY A 124 -3.24 26.22 -9.27
N TRP A 125 -3.99 25.17 -8.92
CA TRP A 125 -3.51 23.79 -8.97
C TRP A 125 -3.33 23.29 -10.41
N VAL A 126 -2.23 22.58 -10.65
CA VAL A 126 -1.93 21.95 -11.94
C VAL A 126 -1.55 20.49 -11.73
N ARG A 127 -2.08 19.58 -12.56
CA ARG A 127 -1.68 18.18 -12.56
C ARG A 127 -0.17 18.06 -12.82
N THR A 128 0.53 17.30 -11.99
CA THR A 128 1.97 17.03 -12.14
C THR A 128 2.29 15.99 -13.21
N GLY A 129 1.26 15.34 -13.77
CA GLY A 129 1.39 14.15 -14.63
C GLY A 129 1.67 12.85 -13.85
N GLN A 130 1.85 12.90 -12.53
CA GLN A 130 2.07 11.72 -11.71
C GLN A 130 0.77 11.21 -11.10
N THR A 131 0.63 9.89 -11.10
CA THR A 131 -0.50 9.17 -10.50
C THR A 131 -0.05 7.88 -9.82
N PHE A 132 -0.91 7.29 -9.00
CA PHE A 132 -0.80 5.88 -8.60
C PHE A 132 -2.19 5.27 -8.42
N LYS A 133 -2.30 3.95 -8.43
CA LYS A 133 -3.57 3.25 -8.26
C LYS A 133 -3.91 3.09 -6.78
N ALA A 134 -5.19 3.06 -6.48
CA ALA A 134 -5.73 2.82 -5.15
C ALA A 134 -7.10 2.14 -5.28
N TRP A 135 -7.67 1.71 -4.17
CA TRP A 135 -9.10 1.39 -4.13
C TRP A 135 -9.89 2.60 -3.65
N ARG A 136 -11.10 2.77 -4.19
CA ARG A 136 -12.00 3.82 -3.72
C ARG A 136 -12.31 3.63 -2.24
N ALA A 137 -12.52 4.75 -1.55
CA ALA A 137 -13.00 4.71 -0.18
C ALA A 137 -14.33 3.94 -0.12
N ALA A 138 -14.38 2.88 0.69
CA ALA A 138 -15.59 2.13 0.99
C ALA A 138 -15.93 2.20 2.48
N ASN A 139 -17.15 1.81 2.84
CA ASN A 139 -17.56 1.72 4.25
C ASN A 139 -16.81 0.60 4.98
N GLU A 140 -16.62 -0.52 4.29
CA GLU A 140 -15.83 -1.66 4.75
C GLU A 140 -14.60 -1.78 3.86
N PRO A 141 -13.39 -1.58 4.41
CA PRO A 141 -12.17 -1.69 3.63
C PRO A 141 -11.99 -3.08 3.06
N LEU A 142 -11.34 -3.16 1.90
CA LEU A 142 -10.97 -4.46 1.34
C LEU A 142 -10.04 -5.23 2.30
N PRO A 143 -10.06 -6.57 2.30
CA PRO A 143 -9.11 -7.36 3.07
C PRO A 143 -7.67 -6.93 2.78
N ASN A 144 -6.93 -6.56 3.84
CA ASN A 144 -5.54 -6.08 3.83
C ASN A 144 -5.33 -4.69 3.19
N ALA A 145 -6.40 -4.01 2.81
CA ALA A 145 -6.35 -2.59 2.53
C ALA A 145 -6.47 -1.80 3.85
N SER A 146 -5.80 -0.65 3.87
CA SER A 146 -5.82 0.31 4.96
C SER A 146 -6.40 1.62 4.44
N PRO A 147 -7.46 2.13 5.09
CA PRO A 147 -8.00 3.45 4.79
C PRO A 147 -6.95 4.55 4.99
N VAL A 148 -6.87 5.46 4.03
CA VAL A 148 -6.04 6.64 4.16
C VAL A 148 -6.84 7.74 4.84
N CYS A 149 -6.43 8.14 6.03
CA CYS A 149 -6.97 9.30 6.71
C CYS A 149 -6.43 10.59 6.09
N ARG A 150 -7.24 11.65 6.10
CA ARG A 150 -6.86 12.99 5.64
C ARG A 150 -7.10 14.03 6.72
N PHE A 151 -6.14 14.93 6.89
CA PHE A 151 -6.21 16.07 7.78
C PHE A 151 -5.91 17.34 7.01
N TYR A 152 -6.52 18.44 7.45
CA TYR A 152 -6.19 19.78 7.01
C TYR A 152 -5.45 20.52 8.12
N GLY A 153 -4.28 21.06 7.80
CA GLY A 153 -3.50 21.91 8.68
C GLY A 153 -4.20 23.26 8.85
N ARG A 154 -4.46 23.66 10.08
CA ARG A 154 -5.19 24.89 10.41
C ARG A 154 -4.30 26.12 10.16
N PRO A 155 -4.77 27.10 9.36
CA PRO A 155 -4.07 28.37 9.16
C PRO A 155 -3.80 29.12 10.46
N GLU A 156 -4.68 29.01 11.46
CA GLU A 156 -4.50 29.65 12.76
C GLU A 156 -3.32 29.06 13.56
N ALA A 157 -2.91 27.84 13.23
CA ALA A 157 -1.71 27.19 13.77
C ALA A 157 -0.47 27.39 12.87
N GLY A 158 -0.59 28.21 11.82
CA GLY A 158 0.49 28.47 10.86
C GLY A 158 0.65 27.40 9.78
N LEU A 159 -0.28 26.44 9.67
CA LEU A 159 -0.27 25.38 8.66
C LEU A 159 -1.23 25.72 7.52
N ASP A 160 -0.99 25.25 6.29
CA ASP A 160 -1.96 25.42 5.19
C ASP A 160 -1.82 24.30 4.15
N SER A 161 -1.82 23.06 4.61
CA SER A 161 -1.62 21.88 3.77
C SER A 161 -2.41 20.69 4.27
N HIS A 162 -2.52 19.69 3.42
CA HIS A 162 -3.10 18.40 3.78
C HIS A 162 -2.02 17.42 4.25
N PHE A 163 -2.40 16.55 5.18
CA PHE A 163 -1.62 15.39 5.62
C PHE A 163 -2.42 14.11 5.42
N TYR A 164 -1.74 13.06 4.96
CA TYR A 164 -2.33 11.76 4.65
C TYR A 164 -1.52 10.64 5.28
N SER A 165 -2.22 9.68 5.87
CA SER A 165 -1.60 8.46 6.38
C SER A 165 -2.48 7.24 6.14
N ALA A 166 -1.85 6.13 5.72
CA ALA A 166 -2.47 4.82 5.68
C ALA A 166 -2.35 4.07 7.01
N SER A 167 -1.65 4.61 8.01
CA SER A 167 -1.42 3.94 9.29
C SER A 167 -2.50 4.35 10.29
N PRO A 168 -3.38 3.43 10.73
CA PRO A 168 -4.41 3.75 11.72
C PRO A 168 -3.82 4.30 13.02
N HIS A 169 -2.61 3.82 13.39
CA HIS A 169 -1.90 4.32 14.55
C HIS A 169 -1.43 5.77 14.36
N GLU A 170 -0.83 6.09 13.21
CA GLU A 170 -0.40 7.46 12.93
C GLU A 170 -1.59 8.42 12.85
N CYS A 171 -2.69 8.01 12.21
CA CYS A 171 -3.93 8.78 12.18
C CYS A 171 -4.41 9.12 13.61
N GLN A 172 -4.45 8.12 14.50
CA GLN A 172 -4.88 8.35 15.88
C GLN A 172 -3.90 9.25 16.64
N LEU A 173 -2.59 9.08 16.45
CA LEU A 173 -1.58 9.94 17.07
C LEU A 173 -1.72 11.41 16.66
N VAL A 174 -2.06 11.69 15.40
CA VAL A 174 -2.28 13.08 14.94
C VAL A 174 -3.49 13.69 15.65
N ILE A 175 -4.59 12.93 15.76
CA ILE A 175 -5.80 13.35 16.49
C ILE A 175 -5.47 13.67 17.94
N ASP A 176 -4.75 12.77 18.61
CA ASP A 176 -4.51 12.87 20.05
C ASP A 176 -3.47 13.95 20.42
N ARG A 177 -2.41 14.07 19.61
CA ARG A 177 -1.26 14.93 19.95
C ARG A 177 -1.32 16.33 19.35
N PHE A 178 -2.00 16.50 18.22
CA PHE A 178 -2.04 17.77 17.51
C PHE A 178 -3.45 18.28 17.19
N PRO A 179 -4.43 18.18 18.13
CA PRO A 179 -5.83 18.51 17.84
C PRO A 179 -6.08 19.99 17.51
N THR A 180 -5.18 20.88 17.93
CA THR A 180 -5.26 22.32 17.67
C THR A 180 -4.60 22.73 16.37
N ALA A 181 -3.74 21.88 15.80
CA ALA A 181 -3.01 22.17 14.57
C ALA A 181 -3.63 21.45 13.37
N TRP A 182 -4.08 20.20 13.54
CA TRP A 182 -4.64 19.38 12.48
C TRP A 182 -6.14 19.16 12.68
N LEU A 183 -6.93 19.61 11.70
CA LEU A 183 -8.34 19.29 11.59
C LEU A 183 -8.49 17.93 10.90
N PHE A 184 -9.10 16.98 11.59
CA PHE A 184 -9.47 15.70 11.00
C PHE A 184 -10.60 15.86 9.98
N GLU A 185 -10.36 15.56 8.71
CA GLU A 185 -11.36 15.70 7.64
C GLU A 185 -12.05 14.38 7.32
N SER A 186 -11.29 13.29 7.19
CA SER A 186 -11.83 11.98 6.82
C SER A 186 -11.00 10.82 7.33
N ARG A 187 -11.68 9.72 7.69
CA ARG A 187 -11.08 8.41 8.02
C ARG A 187 -10.65 7.64 6.77
N ASN A 188 -11.25 7.93 5.61
CA ASN A 188 -11.03 7.17 4.39
C ASN A 188 -11.23 8.09 3.17
N VAL A 189 -10.15 8.49 2.52
CA VAL A 189 -10.21 9.21 1.22
C VAL A 189 -9.87 8.31 0.03
N PHE A 190 -9.21 7.19 0.29
CA PHE A 190 -8.95 6.06 -0.60
C PHE A 190 -8.25 4.97 0.23
N GLU A 191 -8.11 3.78 -0.33
CA GLU A 191 -7.50 2.64 0.37
C GLU A 191 -6.26 2.15 -0.38
N VAL A 192 -5.24 1.74 0.38
CA VAL A 192 -3.93 1.24 -0.07
C VAL A 192 -3.46 0.14 0.87
N VAL A 193 -2.37 -0.54 0.57
CA VAL A 193 -1.78 -1.50 1.53
C VAL A 193 -0.73 -0.79 2.40
N LEU A 194 -0.54 -1.28 3.62
CA LEU A 194 0.55 -0.83 4.48
C LEU A 194 1.87 -1.52 4.10
N PRO A 195 3.01 -0.80 4.12
CA PRO A 195 4.31 -1.45 4.05
C PRO A 195 4.60 -2.23 5.33
N ASP A 196 5.58 -3.14 5.25
CA ASP A 196 6.17 -3.77 6.42
C ASP A 196 6.72 -2.69 7.38
N PRO A 197 6.34 -2.70 8.66
CA PRO A 197 6.69 -1.63 9.58
C PRO A 197 8.18 -1.59 9.97
N ASP A 198 8.90 -2.71 9.85
CA ASP A 198 10.31 -2.80 10.25
C ASP A 198 11.23 -2.38 9.10
N VAL A 199 10.97 -2.91 7.89
CA VAL A 199 11.86 -2.71 6.73
C VAL A 199 11.29 -1.78 5.66
N GLY A 200 10.01 -1.39 5.73
CA GLY A 200 9.35 -0.53 4.75
C GLY A 200 9.08 -1.21 3.41
N ALA A 201 9.08 -2.54 3.37
CA ALA A 201 8.88 -3.30 2.14
C ALA A 201 7.39 -3.35 1.77
N CYS A 202 7.07 -3.09 0.51
CA CYS A 202 5.71 -3.26 0.02
C CYS A 202 5.41 -4.71 -0.40
N PRO A 203 4.18 -5.21 -0.14
CA PRO A 203 3.68 -6.46 -0.67
C PRO A 203 3.91 -6.65 -2.18
N LEU A 204 4.05 -7.91 -2.60
CA LEU A 204 3.96 -8.25 -4.03
C LEU A 204 2.63 -7.77 -4.62
N GLY A 205 2.68 -7.28 -5.86
CA GLY A 205 1.52 -6.66 -6.51
C GLY A 205 1.23 -5.23 -6.06
N THR A 206 2.12 -4.63 -5.27
CA THR A 206 2.05 -3.22 -4.88
C THR A 206 3.37 -2.49 -5.13
N ALA A 207 3.31 -1.18 -5.28
CA ALA A 207 4.44 -0.28 -5.48
C ALA A 207 4.57 0.68 -4.30
N ASN A 208 5.82 0.98 -3.93
CA ASN A 208 6.13 1.94 -2.87
C ASN A 208 5.56 3.33 -3.19
N VAL A 209 4.93 3.96 -2.21
CA VAL A 209 4.63 5.39 -2.19
C VAL A 209 5.44 6.03 -1.08
N TYR A 210 6.40 6.86 -1.46
CA TYR A 210 7.27 7.61 -0.58
C TYR A 210 6.59 8.92 -0.15
N ARG A 211 6.61 9.24 1.15
CA ARG A 211 6.15 10.53 1.69
C ARG A 211 7.36 11.39 2.04
N LEU A 212 7.37 12.63 1.57
CA LEU A 212 8.40 13.61 1.85
C LEU A 212 7.77 14.83 2.51
N PHE A 213 8.30 15.24 3.66
CA PHE A 213 7.95 16.47 4.36
C PHE A 213 8.92 17.59 3.95
N ASP A 214 8.41 18.77 3.61
CA ASP A 214 9.21 19.89 3.10
C ASP A 214 10.03 20.64 4.17
N ASN A 215 9.85 20.31 5.46
CA ASN A 215 10.55 20.95 6.57
C ASN A 215 10.33 22.48 6.67
N ARG A 216 9.19 22.97 6.16
CA ARG A 216 8.76 24.36 6.29
C ARG A 216 7.72 24.54 7.39
N VAL A 217 7.52 25.80 7.81
CA VAL A 217 6.55 26.16 8.87
C VAL A 217 5.11 25.95 8.43
N ASP A 218 4.81 26.26 7.16
CA ASP A 218 3.48 26.09 6.57
C ASP A 218 3.14 24.63 6.25
N VAL A 219 4.16 23.76 6.30
CA VAL A 219 4.14 22.32 6.09
C VAL A 219 3.60 21.92 4.73
N ASN A 220 4.28 21.03 4.02
CA ASN A 220 3.69 20.31 2.92
C ASN A 220 4.29 18.91 2.79
N HIS A 221 3.45 17.98 2.34
CA HIS A 221 3.86 16.61 2.08
C HIS A 221 3.70 16.28 0.60
N ARG A 222 4.74 15.66 0.03
CA ARG A 222 4.70 15.12 -1.33
C ARG A 222 4.72 13.61 -1.28
N TYR A 223 3.80 13.00 -2.02
CA TYR A 223 3.68 11.55 -2.14
C TYR A 223 4.13 11.12 -3.55
N THR A 224 5.14 10.25 -3.67
CA THR A 224 5.68 9.82 -4.98
C THR A 224 5.94 8.33 -5.05
N THR A 225 5.72 7.73 -6.22
CA THR A 225 6.14 6.34 -6.49
C THR A 225 7.54 6.29 -7.13
N LEU A 226 8.11 7.44 -7.47
CA LEU A 226 9.36 7.54 -8.23
C LEU A 226 10.53 7.86 -7.30
N LEU A 227 11.52 6.95 -7.27
CA LEU A 227 12.76 7.15 -6.51
C LEU A 227 13.57 8.35 -6.99
N SER A 228 13.52 8.68 -8.29
CA SER A 228 14.19 9.86 -8.85
C SER A 228 13.63 11.16 -8.26
N ILE A 229 12.31 11.26 -8.12
CA ILE A 229 11.64 12.40 -7.50
C ILE A 229 11.96 12.46 -6.02
N ARG A 230 11.89 11.31 -5.32
CA ARG A 230 12.29 11.22 -3.92
C ARG A 230 13.71 11.78 -3.70
N ALA A 231 14.67 11.32 -4.50
CA ALA A 231 16.05 11.79 -4.43
C ALA A 231 16.17 13.30 -4.69
N THR A 232 15.40 13.82 -5.66
CA THR A 232 15.35 15.26 -5.98
C THR A 232 14.80 16.08 -4.80
N MET A 233 13.74 15.62 -4.14
CA MET A 233 13.17 16.33 -2.99
C MET A 233 14.12 16.31 -1.79
N ILE A 234 14.78 15.19 -1.52
CA ILE A 234 15.79 15.09 -0.45
C ILE A 234 16.96 16.04 -0.72
N ALA A 235 17.44 16.11 -1.97
CA ALA A 235 18.49 17.06 -2.35
C ALA A 235 18.04 18.52 -2.18
N ALA A 236 16.72 18.79 -2.23
CA ALA A 236 16.12 20.09 -1.95
C ALA A 236 15.82 20.32 -0.46
N GLY A 237 16.24 19.43 0.45
CA GLY A 237 16.08 19.58 1.89
C GLY A 237 14.83 18.94 2.50
N TRP A 238 14.03 18.21 1.70
CA TRP A 238 12.85 17.50 2.18
C TRP A 238 13.26 16.25 2.98
N ILE A 239 12.47 15.93 4.00
CA ILE A 239 12.71 14.82 4.93
C ILE A 239 11.82 13.64 4.51
N PRO A 240 12.37 12.44 4.25
CA PRO A 240 11.57 11.24 3.99
C PRO A 240 10.91 10.75 5.28
N GLU A 241 9.63 10.43 5.19
CA GLU A 241 8.82 9.94 6.30
C GLU A 241 8.11 8.64 5.93
N GLY A 242 7.90 7.77 6.93
CA GLY A 242 7.29 6.46 6.76
C GLY A 242 8.23 5.35 7.24
N TYR A 243 8.02 4.14 6.72
CA TYR A 243 8.67 2.93 7.18
C TYR A 243 9.94 2.62 6.38
N GLY A 244 10.90 1.98 7.07
CA GLY A 244 12.19 1.57 6.50
C GLY A 244 13.11 2.72 6.07
N ALA A 245 14.29 2.37 5.56
CA ALA A 245 15.32 3.35 5.17
C ALA A 245 14.89 4.30 4.03
N LEU A 246 13.85 3.91 3.27
CA LEU A 246 13.34 4.71 2.17
C LEU A 246 12.20 5.65 2.56
N GLY A 247 11.59 5.53 3.75
CA GLY A 247 10.40 6.31 4.12
C GLY A 247 9.22 5.97 3.22
N VAL A 248 8.84 4.69 3.21
CA VAL A 248 7.66 4.22 2.48
C VAL A 248 6.44 4.46 3.37
N ALA A 249 5.52 5.31 2.95
CA ALA A 249 4.33 5.63 3.73
C ALA A 249 3.14 4.73 3.40
N MET A 250 3.06 4.26 2.14
CA MET A 250 1.95 3.46 1.62
C MET A 250 2.43 2.53 0.52
N CYS A 251 1.65 1.50 0.23
CA CYS A 251 1.85 0.56 -0.87
C CYS A 251 0.65 0.59 -1.80
N ALA A 252 0.84 1.19 -2.98
CA ALA A 252 -0.21 1.33 -3.98
C ALA A 252 -0.34 0.05 -4.80
N PRO A 253 -1.54 -0.49 -5.07
CA PRO A 253 -1.70 -1.60 -6.02
C PRO A 253 -1.11 -1.25 -7.40
N VAL A 254 -0.67 -2.27 -8.15
CA VAL A 254 -0.14 -2.08 -9.53
C VAL A 254 -1.11 -2.50 -10.64
N ASN A 255 -2.20 -3.19 -10.30
CA ASN A 255 -3.21 -3.68 -11.23
C ASN A 255 -4.57 -3.04 -10.99
#